data_AF-A0A831Z2G9-F1
#
_entry.id   AF-A0A831Z2G9-F1
#
_cell.length_a   1.000
_cell.length_b   1.000
_cell.length_c   1.000
_cell.angle_alpha   90.00
_cell.angle_beta   90.00
_cell.angle_gamma   90.00
#
_symmetry.space_group_name_H-M   'P 1'
#
loop_
_entity.id
_entity.type
_entity.pdbx_description
1 polymer ?
#
loop_
_entity_poly.entity_id
_entity_poly.type
_entity_poly.pdbx_seq_one_letter_code
_entity_poly.pdbx_strand_id
1 'polypeptide(L)'
;MAAFAILAGFLSFISLGRLEGIEIVALPILPSLFAFGVSLNQHFFPNFHPTVKGLSRVAFFACFYILLLALNVFKVERGRGERIPLEKAAKPVIFLATFGVSFLLLTALYKFELGVSLNVLVIFILVFLLTLDALWFLTIADLLEQKFFVMAGLVAVAAVQVTLAFSFFSWKAHLRGLSEAVFFYAALGVTRAYQEKHLKYSIILEYILASLAVFLFARFI
;
A
#
# COMPACT_ATOMS: atom_id res chain seq x y z
N MET A 1 0.83 -21.38 5.40
CA MET A 1 1.05 -20.03 4.82
C MET A 1 -0.21 -19.17 4.93
N ALA A 2 -1.39 -19.66 4.52
CA ALA A 2 -2.68 -19.01 4.86
C ALA A 2 -2.85 -18.71 6.36
N ALA A 3 -2.33 -19.60 7.23
CA ALA A 3 -2.31 -19.40 8.67
C ALA A 3 -1.60 -18.10 9.12
N PHE A 4 -0.58 -17.59 8.41
CA PHE A 4 0.08 -16.33 8.77
C PHE A 4 -0.79 -15.12 8.46
N ALA A 5 -1.47 -15.10 7.31
CA ALA A 5 -2.39 -14.03 6.97
C ALA A 5 -3.62 -14.02 7.89
N ILE A 6 -4.16 -15.19 8.22
CA ILE A 6 -5.28 -15.36 9.14
C ILE A 6 -4.87 -14.95 10.56
N LEU A 7 -3.70 -15.41 11.03
CA LEU A 7 -3.19 -15.08 12.36
C LEU A 7 -2.80 -13.61 12.48
N ALA A 8 -2.27 -13.00 11.41
CA ALA A 8 -2.02 -11.56 11.36
C ALA A 8 -3.33 -10.74 11.36
N GLY A 9 -4.35 -11.17 10.60
CA GLY A 9 -5.67 -10.55 10.64
C GLY A 9 -6.30 -10.63 12.04
N PHE A 10 -6.22 -11.79 12.67
CA PHE A 10 -6.72 -12.01 14.03
C PHE A 10 -5.93 -11.21 15.08
N LEU A 11 -4.60 -11.17 14.98
CA LEU A 11 -3.74 -10.36 15.86
C LEU A 11 -3.97 -8.87 15.66
N SER A 12 -4.22 -8.42 14.43
CA SER A 12 -4.58 -7.02 14.16
C SER A 12 -5.88 -6.67 14.86
N PHE A 13 -6.91 -7.52 14.75
CA PHE A 13 -8.19 -7.32 15.41
C PHE A 13 -8.06 -7.28 16.94
N ILE A 14 -7.29 -8.20 17.53
CA ILE A 14 -7.05 -8.23 18.98
C ILE A 14 -6.22 -7.03 19.44
N SER A 15 -5.13 -6.72 18.72
CA SER A 15 -4.20 -5.66 19.11
C SER A 15 -4.82 -4.27 19.00
N LEU A 16 -5.76 -4.09 18.08
CA LEU A 16 -6.48 -2.82 17.93
C LEU A 16 -7.62 -2.68 18.95
N GLY A 17 -7.98 -3.72 19.70
CA GLY A 17 -8.96 -3.64 20.78
C GLY A 17 -10.38 -3.32 20.32
N ARG A 18 -11.16 -2.56 21.12
CA ARG A 18 -12.54 -2.19 20.77
C ARG A 18 -12.56 -1.19 19.61
N LEU A 19 -13.04 -1.62 18.45
CA LEU A 19 -13.21 -0.82 17.24
C LEU A 19 -14.69 -0.42 17.11
N GLU A 20 -14.97 0.82 16.72
CA GLU A 20 -16.33 1.32 16.54
C GLU A 20 -16.53 1.90 15.13
N GLY A 21 -17.71 1.65 14.53
CA GLY A 21 -18.09 2.20 13.23
C GLY A 21 -17.16 1.80 12.07
N ILE A 22 -16.71 2.80 11.32
CA ILE A 22 -15.90 2.63 10.09
C ILE A 22 -14.48 2.11 10.40
N GLU A 23 -14.00 2.29 11.62
CA GLU A 23 -12.67 1.82 12.06
C GLU A 23 -12.51 0.30 11.97
N ILE A 24 -13.62 -0.44 12.09
CA ILE A 24 -13.67 -1.90 11.96
C ILE A 24 -13.23 -2.35 10.57
N VAL A 25 -13.52 -1.54 9.54
CA VAL A 25 -13.19 -1.88 8.15
C VAL A 25 -11.86 -1.29 7.75
N ALA A 26 -11.58 -0.03 8.06
CA ALA A 26 -10.37 0.65 7.59
C ALA A 26 -9.08 0.12 8.26
N LEU A 27 -9.03 0.08 9.60
CA LEU A 27 -7.79 -0.29 10.31
C LEU A 27 -7.21 -1.67 9.97
N PRO A 28 -8.00 -2.74 9.75
CA PRO A 28 -7.42 -4.04 9.41
C PRO A 28 -7.07 -4.21 7.93
N ILE A 29 -7.47 -3.31 7.01
CA ILE A 29 -7.17 -3.45 5.58
C ILE A 29 -5.66 -3.45 5.34
N LEU A 30 -4.93 -2.44 5.83
CA LEU A 30 -3.50 -2.34 5.57
C LEU A 30 -2.69 -3.51 6.17
N PRO A 31 -2.89 -3.91 7.45
CA PRO A 31 -2.19 -5.06 8.03
C PRO A 31 -2.53 -6.38 7.34
N SER A 32 -3.80 -6.59 6.96
CA SER A 32 -4.22 -7.81 6.28
C SER A 32 -3.63 -7.90 4.88
N LEU A 33 -3.64 -6.80 4.11
CA LEU A 33 -3.00 -6.72 2.80
C LEU A 33 -1.47 -6.87 2.89
N PHE A 34 -0.83 -6.34 3.93
CA PHE A 34 0.59 -6.56 4.18
C PHE A 34 0.91 -8.04 4.45
N ALA A 35 0.17 -8.67 5.35
CA ALA A 35 0.35 -10.09 5.66
C ALA A 35 0.08 -10.98 4.45
N PHE A 36 -0.94 -10.65 3.65
CA PHE A 36 -1.25 -11.33 2.41
C PHE A 36 -0.12 -11.18 1.39
N GLY A 37 0.36 -9.96 1.14
CA GLY A 37 1.47 -9.67 0.23
C GLY A 37 2.75 -10.40 0.62
N VAL A 38 3.13 -10.39 1.90
CA VAL A 38 4.31 -11.13 2.38
C VAL A 38 4.12 -12.63 2.24
N SER A 39 2.95 -13.17 2.59
CA SER A 39 2.66 -14.60 2.43
C SER A 39 2.76 -15.05 0.98
N LEU A 40 2.22 -14.27 0.04
CA LEU A 40 2.32 -14.58 -1.39
C LEU A 40 3.77 -14.55 -1.88
N ASN A 41 4.55 -13.53 -1.49
CA ASN A 41 5.95 -13.46 -1.89
C ASN A 41 6.76 -14.63 -1.33
N GLN A 42 6.56 -15.03 -0.07
CA GLN A 42 7.23 -16.21 0.49
C GLN A 42 6.86 -17.50 -0.25
N HIS A 43 5.64 -17.61 -0.76
CA HIS A 43 5.22 -18.74 -1.59
C HIS A 43 5.94 -18.76 -2.94
N PHE A 44 6.04 -17.61 -3.61
CA PHE A 44 6.67 -17.49 -4.93
C PHE A 44 8.20 -17.52 -4.95
N PHE A 45 8.85 -17.49 -3.79
CA PHE A 45 10.30 -17.62 -3.70
C PHE A 45 10.67 -18.80 -2.77
N PRO A 46 10.33 -20.04 -3.17
CA PRO A 46 10.57 -21.22 -2.33
C PRO A 46 12.05 -21.58 -2.22
N ASN A 47 12.89 -21.16 -3.18
CA ASN A 47 14.31 -21.55 -3.26
C ASN A 47 15.27 -20.62 -2.49
N PHE A 48 14.75 -19.66 -1.71
CA PHE A 48 15.64 -18.86 -0.86
C PHE A 48 16.30 -19.73 0.21
N HIS A 49 17.59 -19.46 0.45
CA HIS A 49 18.36 -20.08 1.53
C HIS A 49 17.60 -19.96 2.87
N PRO A 50 17.62 -20.99 3.74
CA PRO A 50 16.87 -20.98 5.00
C PRO A 50 17.12 -19.74 5.88
N THR A 51 18.33 -19.19 5.85
CA THR A 51 18.70 -17.96 6.58
C THR A 51 17.93 -16.74 6.07
N VAL A 52 17.78 -16.59 4.75
CA VAL A 52 17.02 -15.49 4.12
C VAL A 52 15.54 -15.60 4.45
N LYS A 53 14.99 -16.83 4.49
CA LYS A 53 13.60 -17.07 4.94
C LYS A 53 13.41 -16.70 6.41
N GLY A 54 14.36 -17.05 7.28
CA GLY A 54 14.35 -16.65 8.69
C GLY A 54 14.36 -15.14 8.86
N LEU A 55 15.29 -14.46 8.17
CA LEU A 55 15.40 -13.00 8.19
C LEU A 55 14.12 -12.33 7.67
N SER A 56 13.53 -12.83 6.59
CA SER A 56 12.25 -12.32 6.06
C SER A 56 11.11 -12.42 7.07
N ARG A 57 11.04 -13.50 7.86
CA ARG A 57 10.01 -13.64 8.91
C ARG A 57 10.22 -12.65 10.05
N VAL A 58 11.47 -12.47 10.50
CA VAL A 58 11.79 -11.49 11.55
C VAL A 58 11.47 -10.07 11.06
N ALA A 59 11.86 -9.73 9.83
CA ALA A 59 11.54 -8.45 9.20
C ALA A 59 10.03 -8.25 9.09
N PHE A 60 9.27 -9.29 8.71
CA PHE A 60 7.81 -9.23 8.70
C PHE A 60 7.23 -8.88 10.07
N PHE A 61 7.62 -9.59 11.14
CA PHE A 61 7.11 -9.30 12.48
C PHE A 61 7.47 -7.89 12.94
N ALA A 62 8.70 -7.42 12.67
CA ALA A 62 9.11 -6.06 13.01
C ALA A 62 8.28 -5.00 12.26
N CYS A 63 8.14 -5.14 10.94
CA CYS A 63 7.32 -4.23 10.12
C CYS A 63 5.85 -4.27 10.51
N PHE A 64 5.31 -5.47 10.78
CA PHE A 64 3.91 -5.65 11.20
C PHE A 64 3.65 -5.00 12.56
N TYR A 65 4.57 -5.15 13.51
CA TYR A 65 4.48 -4.49 14.82
C TYR A 65 4.53 -2.96 14.70
N ILE A 66 5.47 -2.42 13.91
CA ILE A 66 5.57 -0.98 13.64
C ILE A 66 4.28 -0.45 12.99
N LEU A 67 3.72 -1.22 12.05
CA LEU A 67 2.45 -0.89 11.40
C LEU A 67 1.29 -0.83 12.41
N LEU A 68 1.15 -1.84 13.26
CA LEU A 68 0.13 -1.85 14.31
C LEU A 68 0.30 -0.70 15.30
N LEU A 69 1.54 -0.36 15.66
CA LEU A 69 1.83 0.79 16.52
C LEU A 69 1.39 2.10 15.86
N ALA A 70 1.70 2.30 14.58
CA ALA A 70 1.26 3.49 13.83
C ALA A 70 -0.27 3.56 13.75
N LEU A 71 -0.95 2.45 13.47
CA LEU A 71 -2.41 2.38 13.42
C LEU A 71 -3.06 2.69 14.78
N ASN A 72 -2.43 2.23 15.88
CA ASN A 72 -2.92 2.53 17.23
C ASN A 72 -2.81 4.03 17.54
N VAL A 73 -1.77 4.73 17.08
CA VAL A 73 -1.67 6.20 17.22
C VAL A 73 -2.89 6.88 16.60
N PHE A 74 -3.27 6.52 15.37
CA PHE A 74 -4.46 7.08 14.71
C PHE A 74 -5.76 6.73 15.41
N LYS A 75 -5.86 5.51 15.94
CA LYS A 75 -7.02 5.10 16.75
C LYS A 75 -7.17 5.98 17.99
N VAL A 76 -6.08 6.19 18.74
CA VAL A 76 -6.09 7.01 19.96
C VAL A 76 -6.39 8.48 19.63
N GLU A 77 -5.85 8.99 18.52
CA GLU A 77 -6.13 10.34 18.04
C GLU A 77 -7.63 10.56 17.77
N ARG A 78 -8.28 9.61 17.09
CA ARG A 78 -9.72 9.66 16.82
C ARG A 78 -10.57 9.55 18.08
N GLY A 79 -10.20 8.64 18.99
CA GLY A 79 -10.89 8.50 20.26
C GLY A 79 -10.78 9.73 21.18
N ARG A 80 -9.72 10.52 21.04
CA ARG A 80 -9.51 11.77 21.80
C ARG A 80 -10.05 13.01 21.11
N GLY A 81 -10.23 12.99 19.78
CA GLY A 81 -10.66 14.15 19.01
C GLY A 81 -9.61 15.26 18.87
N GLU A 82 -8.36 15.01 19.28
CA GLU A 82 -7.26 15.97 19.26
C GLU A 82 -6.01 15.36 18.61
N ARG A 83 -5.30 16.17 17.81
CA ARG A 83 -4.06 15.76 17.16
C ARG A 83 -2.94 15.57 18.16
N ILE A 84 -2.43 14.34 18.24
CA ILE A 84 -1.32 13.98 19.13
C ILE A 84 0.00 14.22 18.37
N PRO A 85 1.08 14.72 19.01
CA PRO A 85 2.37 14.92 18.33
C PRO A 85 2.92 13.69 17.58
N LEU A 86 2.57 12.49 18.04
CA LEU A 86 2.96 11.21 17.42
C LEU A 86 2.35 11.00 16.02
N GLU A 87 1.24 11.67 15.68
CA GLU A 87 0.62 11.62 14.34
C GLU A 87 1.61 12.00 13.24
N LYS A 88 2.47 13.00 13.51
CA LYS A 88 3.49 13.47 12.56
C LYS A 88 4.50 12.37 12.19
N ALA A 89 4.78 11.46 13.11
CA ALA A 89 5.63 10.30 12.87
C ALA A 89 4.86 9.12 12.26
N ALA A 90 3.59 8.94 12.64
CA ALA A 90 2.76 7.84 12.17
C ALA A 90 2.36 7.99 10.68
N LYS A 91 2.09 9.21 10.21
CA LYS A 91 1.70 9.47 8.80
C LYS A 91 2.73 8.97 7.77
N PRO A 92 4.02 9.33 7.86
CA PRO A 92 5.04 8.79 6.96
C PRO A 92 5.16 7.26 7.05
N VAL A 93 5.00 6.68 8.23
CA VAL A 93 5.08 5.23 8.43
C VAL A 93 3.97 4.51 7.67
N ILE A 94 2.71 4.96 7.78
CA ILE A 94 1.59 4.40 7.02
C ILE A 94 1.79 4.60 5.52
N PHE A 95 2.25 5.78 5.11
CA PHE A 95 2.50 6.08 3.70
C PHE A 95 3.57 5.15 3.09
N LEU A 96 4.68 4.94 3.82
CA LEU A 96 5.73 4.00 3.42
C LEU A 96 5.27 2.54 3.48
N ALA A 97 4.45 2.19 4.47
CA ALA A 97 3.85 0.85 4.57
C ALA A 97 2.92 0.59 3.38
N THR A 98 2.10 1.56 2.98
CA THR A 98 1.21 1.46 1.81
C THR A 98 2.00 1.23 0.53
N PHE A 99 3.10 1.96 0.35
CA PHE A 99 4.04 1.70 -0.74
C PHE A 99 4.60 0.27 -0.69
N GLY A 100 5.13 -0.16 0.45
CA GLY A 100 5.68 -1.51 0.61
C GLY A 100 4.64 -2.61 0.35
N VAL A 101 3.42 -2.43 0.84
CA VAL A 101 2.28 -3.34 0.59
C VAL A 101 1.95 -3.40 -0.90
N SER A 102 1.83 -2.24 -1.56
CA SER A 102 1.55 -2.16 -2.99
C SER A 102 2.62 -2.89 -3.81
N PHE A 103 3.91 -2.67 -3.50
CA PHE A 103 5.02 -3.33 -4.15
C PHE A 103 4.96 -4.86 -4.01
N LEU A 104 4.72 -5.36 -2.79
CA LEU A 104 4.63 -6.79 -2.52
C LEU A 104 3.44 -7.42 -3.26
N LEU A 105 2.27 -6.79 -3.22
CA LEU A 105 1.06 -7.30 -3.88
C LEU A 105 1.21 -7.29 -5.41
N LEU A 106 1.66 -6.18 -6.00
CA LEU A 106 1.86 -6.08 -7.45
C LEU A 106 2.91 -7.09 -7.93
N THR A 107 4.03 -7.24 -7.20
CA THR A 107 5.04 -8.25 -7.53
C THR A 107 4.47 -9.67 -7.49
N ALA A 108 3.64 -9.98 -6.50
CA ALA A 108 2.99 -11.28 -6.41
C ALA A 108 1.98 -11.50 -7.55
N LEU A 109 1.17 -10.50 -7.89
CA LEU A 109 0.21 -10.58 -8.98
C LEU A 109 0.89 -10.81 -10.33
N TYR A 110 1.96 -10.09 -10.62
CA TYR A 110 2.70 -10.29 -11.87
C TYR A 110 3.36 -11.66 -11.98
N LYS A 111 3.62 -12.33 -10.85
CA LYS A 111 4.08 -13.73 -10.86
C LYS A 111 2.98 -14.76 -11.06
N PHE A 112 1.72 -14.44 -10.77
CA PHE A 112 0.61 -15.34 -11.04
C PHE A 112 0.29 -15.45 -12.53
N GLU A 113 0.78 -14.52 -13.37
CA GLU A 113 0.52 -14.49 -14.81
C GLU A 113 -0.98 -14.58 -15.15
N LEU A 114 -1.84 -14.01 -14.30
CA LEU A 114 -3.27 -13.87 -14.58
C LEU A 114 -3.38 -13.02 -15.85
N GLY A 115 -4.02 -13.53 -16.91
CA GLY A 115 -4.10 -12.82 -18.20
C GLY A 115 -4.50 -11.34 -18.05
N VAL A 116 -4.16 -10.51 -19.05
CA VAL A 116 -4.24 -9.04 -18.98
C VAL A 116 -5.56 -8.53 -18.38
N SER A 117 -6.70 -9.09 -18.79
CA SER A 117 -8.03 -8.68 -18.32
C SER A 117 -8.23 -8.89 -16.82
N LEU A 118 -7.79 -10.02 -16.26
CA LEU A 118 -7.89 -10.30 -14.83
C LEU A 118 -6.90 -9.47 -14.02
N ASN A 119 -5.67 -9.30 -14.52
CA ASN A 119 -4.68 -8.45 -13.87
C ASN A 119 -5.17 -7.01 -13.71
N VAL A 120 -5.76 -6.44 -14.77
CA VAL A 120 -6.32 -5.08 -14.74
C VAL A 120 -7.40 -4.95 -13.66
N LEU A 121 -8.33 -5.90 -13.60
CA LEU A 121 -9.42 -5.86 -12.63
C LEU A 121 -8.92 -5.99 -11.19
N VAL A 122 -7.97 -6.91 -10.94
CA VAL A 122 -7.42 -7.12 -9.59
C VAL A 122 -6.57 -5.91 -9.15
N ILE A 123 -5.75 -5.36 -10.04
CA ILE A 123 -4.94 -4.17 -9.74
C ILE A 123 -5.83 -2.97 -9.46
N PHE A 124 -6.90 -2.78 -10.23
CA PHE A 124 -7.89 -1.74 -9.95
C PHE A 124 -8.43 -1.84 -8.52
N ILE A 125 -8.92 -3.03 -8.13
CA ILE A 125 -9.51 -3.24 -6.79
C ILE A 125 -8.47 -3.02 -5.69
N LEU A 126 -7.25 -3.56 -5.83
CA LEU A 126 -6.21 -3.42 -4.82
C LEU A 126 -5.75 -1.97 -4.66
N VAL A 127 -5.47 -1.28 -5.76
CA VAL A 127 -5.04 0.12 -5.75
C VAL A 127 -6.16 1.00 -5.21
N PHE A 128 -7.41 0.72 -5.58
CA PHE A 128 -8.56 1.43 -5.05
C PHE A 128 -8.66 1.30 -3.52
N LEU A 129 -8.61 0.06 -3.00
CA LEU A 129 -8.66 -0.20 -1.56
C LEU A 129 -7.49 0.46 -0.82
N LEU A 130 -6.26 0.33 -1.33
CA LEU A 130 -5.07 0.95 -0.73
C LEU A 130 -5.13 2.48 -0.76
N THR A 131 -5.64 3.07 -1.84
CA THR A 131 -5.79 4.52 -1.93
C THR A 131 -6.84 5.01 -0.95
N LEU A 132 -7.98 4.33 -0.87
CA LEU A 132 -9.07 4.68 0.03
C LEU A 132 -8.61 4.62 1.50
N ASP A 133 -7.90 3.55 1.86
CA ASP A 133 -7.29 3.35 3.17
C ASP A 133 -6.27 4.46 3.49
N ALA A 134 -5.35 4.74 2.57
CA ALA A 134 -4.36 5.80 2.75
C ALA A 134 -4.99 7.20 2.89
N LEU A 135 -6.04 7.51 2.12
CA LEU A 135 -6.78 8.78 2.22
C LEU A 135 -7.50 8.93 3.55
N TRP A 136 -7.98 7.82 4.12
CA TRP A 136 -8.62 7.81 5.43
C TRP A 136 -7.64 8.08 6.58
N PHE A 137 -6.38 7.66 6.48
CA PHE A 137 -5.37 8.05 7.47
C PHE A 137 -4.90 9.50 7.32
N LEU A 138 -5.04 10.07 6.12
CA LEU A 138 -4.68 11.47 5.85
C LEU A 138 -5.74 12.45 6.35
N THR A 139 -7.00 12.03 6.44
CA THR A 139 -8.10 12.90 6.84
C THR A 139 -8.82 12.33 8.05
N ILE A 140 -8.96 13.14 9.11
CA ILE A 140 -9.79 12.81 10.29
C ILE A 140 -11.30 12.82 9.94
N ALA A 141 -11.65 13.16 8.69
CA ALA A 141 -13.02 13.24 8.20
C ALA A 141 -13.64 11.87 7.92
N ASP A 142 -14.97 11.85 7.85
CA ASP A 142 -15.73 10.65 7.53
C ASP A 142 -15.33 10.06 6.18
N LEU A 143 -15.02 8.76 6.18
CA LEU A 143 -14.59 7.98 5.01
C LEU A 143 -15.64 8.00 3.89
N LEU A 144 -16.90 8.30 4.23
CA LEU A 144 -18.06 8.30 3.35
C LEU A 144 -18.23 9.56 2.49
N GLU A 145 -17.32 10.53 2.55
CA GLU A 145 -17.39 11.64 1.61
C GLU A 145 -17.10 11.16 0.17
N GLN A 146 -18.02 11.47 -0.74
CA GLN A 146 -17.95 11.10 -2.16
C GLN A 146 -16.62 11.51 -2.81
N LYS A 147 -16.01 12.60 -2.35
CA LYS A 147 -14.71 13.09 -2.83
C LYS A 147 -13.59 12.04 -2.71
N PHE A 148 -13.58 11.24 -1.63
CA PHE A 148 -12.53 10.24 -1.41
C PHE A 148 -12.68 9.05 -2.35
N PHE A 149 -13.91 8.61 -2.59
CA PHE A 149 -14.20 7.56 -3.55
C PHE A 149 -13.81 7.95 -4.98
N VAL A 150 -14.10 9.20 -5.38
CA VAL A 150 -13.71 9.71 -6.69
C VAL A 150 -12.19 9.78 -6.82
N MET A 151 -11.48 10.28 -5.81
CA MET A 151 -10.01 10.32 -5.83
C MET A 151 -9.37 8.93 -5.86
N ALA A 152 -9.85 8.00 -5.02
CA ALA A 152 -9.40 6.62 -5.02
C ALA A 152 -9.64 5.95 -6.37
N GLY A 153 -10.81 6.21 -6.99
CA GLY A 153 -11.13 5.77 -8.34
C GLY A 153 -10.17 6.32 -9.38
N LEU A 154 -9.87 7.62 -9.36
CA LEU A 154 -8.94 8.25 -10.30
C LEU A 154 -7.53 7.68 -10.19
N VAL A 155 -7.02 7.46 -8.97
CA VAL A 155 -5.70 6.85 -8.75
C VAL A 155 -5.69 5.39 -9.22
N ALA A 156 -6.76 4.62 -8.95
CA ALA A 156 -6.89 3.25 -9.42
C ALA A 156 -6.94 3.15 -10.95
N VAL A 157 -7.69 4.03 -11.62
CA VAL A 157 -7.70 4.12 -13.09
C VAL A 157 -6.31 4.47 -13.62
N ALA A 158 -5.62 5.45 -13.01
CA ALA A 158 -4.26 5.81 -13.41
C ALA A 158 -3.29 4.62 -13.30
N ALA A 159 -3.36 3.85 -12.21
CA ALA A 159 -2.55 2.65 -12.03
C ALA A 159 -2.85 1.59 -13.10
N VAL A 160 -4.14 1.34 -13.40
CA VAL A 160 -4.54 0.42 -14.47
C VAL A 160 -3.98 0.82 -15.83
N GLN A 161 -3.97 2.12 -16.15
CA GLN A 161 -3.37 2.60 -17.40
C GLN A 161 -1.87 2.30 -17.45
N VAL A 162 -1.16 2.44 -16.32
CA VAL A 162 0.24 2.03 -16.20
C VAL A 162 0.40 0.51 -16.37
N THR A 163 -0.46 -0.31 -15.75
CA THR A 163 -0.48 -1.76 -15.93
C THR A 163 -0.60 -2.14 -17.41
N LEU A 164 -1.54 -1.49 -18.12
CA LEU A 164 -1.81 -1.71 -19.54
C LEU A 164 -0.61 -1.28 -20.39
N ALA A 165 -0.02 -0.12 -20.11
CA ALA A 165 1.21 0.33 -20.78
C ALA A 165 2.36 -0.67 -20.56
N PHE A 166 2.51 -1.23 -19.35
CA PHE A 166 3.52 -2.22 -19.04
C PHE A 166 3.24 -3.60 -19.66
N SER A 167 2.01 -3.88 -20.09
CA SER A 167 1.68 -5.16 -20.73
C SER A 167 2.39 -5.37 -22.07
N PHE A 168 2.81 -4.28 -22.72
CA PHE A 168 3.58 -4.32 -23.96
C PHE A 168 5.07 -4.62 -23.74
N PHE A 169 5.54 -4.59 -22.49
CA PHE A 169 6.96 -4.80 -22.16
C PHE A 169 7.15 -6.10 -21.37
N SER A 170 8.07 -6.94 -21.85
CA SER A 170 8.45 -8.18 -21.16
C SER A 170 9.49 -7.89 -20.08
N TRP A 171 9.04 -7.56 -18.87
CA TRP A 171 9.88 -7.29 -17.71
C TRP A 171 9.79 -8.40 -16.66
N LYS A 172 10.85 -8.55 -15.85
CA LYS A 172 10.78 -9.42 -14.68
C LYS A 172 9.72 -8.89 -13.70
N ALA A 173 8.92 -9.78 -13.12
CA ALA A 173 7.78 -9.41 -12.28
C ALA A 173 8.11 -8.43 -11.13
N HIS A 174 9.29 -8.54 -10.52
CA HIS A 174 9.73 -7.63 -9.45
C HIS A 174 10.09 -6.22 -9.96
N LEU A 175 10.68 -6.10 -11.14
CA LEU A 175 10.98 -4.79 -11.74
C LEU A 175 9.70 -4.07 -12.18
N ARG A 176 8.75 -4.84 -12.72
CA ARG A 176 7.42 -4.35 -13.09
C ARG A 176 6.62 -3.89 -11.86
N GLY A 177 6.57 -4.74 -10.82
CA GLY A 177 5.92 -4.42 -9.55
C GLY A 177 6.54 -3.21 -8.85
N LEU A 178 7.86 -3.08 -8.87
CA LEU A 178 8.56 -1.90 -8.30
C LEU A 178 8.19 -0.62 -9.06
N SER A 179 8.30 -0.66 -10.39
CA SER A 179 8.02 0.52 -11.22
C SER A 179 6.60 1.01 -11.02
N GLU A 180 5.62 0.10 -11.04
CA GLU A 180 4.21 0.46 -10.85
C GLU A 180 3.91 0.91 -9.42
N ALA A 181 4.52 0.29 -8.41
CA ALA A 181 4.39 0.76 -7.03
C ALA A 181 4.93 2.18 -6.85
N VAL A 182 5.98 2.57 -7.58
CA VAL A 182 6.49 3.95 -7.57
C VAL A 182 5.53 4.91 -8.27
N PHE A 183 4.93 4.52 -9.40
CA PHE A 183 3.86 5.31 -10.02
C PHE A 183 2.66 5.49 -9.09
N PHE A 184 2.25 4.42 -8.41
CA PHE A 184 1.20 4.47 -7.40
C PHE A 184 1.58 5.41 -6.24
N TYR A 185 2.81 5.31 -5.72
CA TYR A 185 3.32 6.18 -4.68
C TYR A 185 3.34 7.66 -5.09
N ALA A 186 3.75 7.95 -6.33
CA ALA A 186 3.72 9.29 -6.88
C ALA A 186 2.29 9.82 -7.01
N ALA A 187 1.35 9.02 -7.53
CA ALA A 187 -0.05 9.39 -7.63
C ALA A 187 -0.67 9.64 -6.25
N LEU A 188 -0.38 8.78 -5.27
CA LEU A 188 -0.84 8.94 -3.90
C LEU A 188 -0.23 10.17 -3.22
N GLY A 189 1.06 10.44 -3.45
CA GLY A 189 1.76 11.62 -2.95
C GLY A 189 1.20 12.94 -3.51
N VAL A 190 0.90 12.97 -4.80
CA VAL A 190 0.23 14.13 -5.44
C VAL A 190 -1.18 14.31 -4.87
N THR A 191 -1.95 13.23 -4.72
CA THR A 191 -3.30 13.29 -4.14
C THR A 191 -3.27 13.80 -2.71
N ARG A 192 -2.29 13.36 -1.91
CA ARG A 192 -2.04 13.87 -0.57
C ARG A 192 -1.70 15.36 -0.57
N ALA A 193 -0.75 15.78 -1.42
CA ALA A 193 -0.36 17.19 -1.51
C ALA A 193 -1.53 18.10 -1.94
N TYR A 194 -2.42 17.59 -2.79
CA TYR A 194 -3.67 18.26 -3.14
C TYR A 194 -4.59 18.44 -1.93
N GLN A 195 -4.82 17.40 -1.14
CA GLN A 195 -5.67 17.44 0.06
C GLN A 195 -5.12 18.36 1.15
N GLU A 196 -3.80 18.36 1.34
CA GLU A 196 -3.13 19.24 2.31
C GLU A 196 -3.03 20.70 1.81
N LYS A 197 -3.59 21.04 0.63
CA LYS A 197 -3.52 22.36 -0.02
C LYS A 197 -2.09 22.88 -0.23
N HIS A 198 -1.11 21.97 -0.25
CA HIS A 198 0.31 22.26 -0.46
C HIS A 198 0.76 21.91 -1.88
N LEU A 199 -0.16 21.84 -2.84
CA LEU A 199 0.15 21.47 -4.22
C LEU A 199 0.99 22.57 -4.89
N LYS A 200 2.31 22.38 -4.86
CA LYS A 200 3.27 23.15 -5.65
C LYS A 200 3.65 22.34 -6.89
N TYR A 201 3.81 23.02 -8.02
CA TYR A 201 4.24 22.39 -9.27
C TYR A 201 5.58 21.65 -9.12
N SER A 202 6.50 22.17 -8.29
CA SER A 202 7.78 21.50 -7.96
C SER A 202 7.57 20.08 -7.41
N ILE A 203 6.60 19.89 -6.51
CA ILE A 203 6.33 18.61 -5.86
C ILE A 203 5.81 17.59 -6.89
N ILE A 204 4.92 18.04 -7.79
CA ILE A 204 4.41 17.18 -8.87
C ILE A 204 5.55 16.73 -9.78
N LEU A 205 6.44 17.66 -10.16
CA LEU A 205 7.60 17.33 -10.98
C LEU A 205 8.55 16.35 -10.30
N GLU A 206 8.82 16.53 -9.00
CA GLU A 206 9.66 15.60 -8.23
C GLU A 206 9.10 14.17 -8.27
N TYR A 207 7.79 14.01 -8.06
CA TYR A 207 7.13 12.70 -8.12
C TYR A 207 7.13 12.08 -9.53
N ILE A 208 6.90 12.89 -10.57
CA ILE A 208 6.95 12.43 -11.97
C ILE A 208 8.37 12.02 -12.35
N LEU A 209 9.37 12.84 -12.01
CA LEU A 209 10.78 12.57 -12.30
C LEU A 209 11.27 11.33 -11.54
N ALA A 210 10.90 11.16 -10.28
CA ALA A 210 11.23 9.96 -9.51
C ALA A 210 10.64 8.70 -10.16
N SER A 211 9.37 8.76 -10.58
CA SER A 211 8.71 7.63 -11.26
C SER A 211 9.36 7.30 -12.61
N LEU A 212 9.70 8.33 -13.38
CA LEU A 212 10.37 8.17 -14.67
C LEU A 212 11.79 7.60 -14.50
N ALA A 213 12.54 8.06 -13.50
CA ALA A 213 13.87 7.57 -13.20
C ALA A 213 13.86 6.08 -12.84
N VAL A 214 12.92 5.66 -11.98
CA VAL A 214 12.75 4.23 -11.63
C VAL A 214 12.34 3.41 -12.85
N PHE A 215 11.43 3.93 -13.69
CA PHE A 215 11.03 3.26 -14.94
C PHE A 215 12.22 3.04 -15.88
N LEU A 216 13.05 4.06 -16.09
CA LEU A 216 14.25 3.96 -16.93
C LEU A 216 15.25 2.96 -16.34
N PHE A 217 15.52 3.06 -15.04
CA PHE A 217 16.42 2.14 -14.36
C PHE A 217 15.96 0.67 -14.45
N ALA A 218 14.66 0.43 -14.24
CA ALA A 218 14.06 -0.89 -14.38
C ALA A 218 14.12 -1.43 -15.82
N ARG A 219 14.17 -0.57 -16.83
CA ARG A 219 14.28 -0.96 -18.24
C ARG A 219 15.68 -1.39 -18.64
N PHE A 220 16.72 -0.81 -18.03
CA PHE A 220 18.12 -1.06 -18.38
C PHE A 220 18.73 -2.29 -17.67
N ILE A 221 18.03 -2.89 -16.70
CA ILE A 221 18.44 -4.08 -15.92
C ILE A 221 17.72 -5.35 -16.40
#